data_AF-A0A8B6GHU1-F1
#
_entry.id   AF-A0A8B6GHU1-F1
#
_cell.length_a   1.000
_cell.length_b   1.000
_cell.length_c   1.000
_cell.angle_alpha   90.00
_cell.angle_beta   90.00
_cell.angle_gamma   90.00
#
_symmetry.space_group_name_H-M   'P 1'
#
loop_
_entity.id
_entity.type
_entity.pdbx_description
1 polymer ?
#
loop_
_entity_poly.entity_id
_entity_poly.type
_entity_poly.pdbx_seq_one_letter_code
_entity_poly.pdbx_strand_id
1 'polypeptide(L)'
;MAREACNEEFQNLAKAYEQDVTESLKKYEVLKDLDLFVLDNSIRESTVGQLRGHTIENKWKVYDEVKKCGFKHTIVASFNHSTRVDDVFIKQLADRGEDRAGLWAFSEITEAIKKKVPDTESIPVGLRKMKEAGLYNVIFEIDLGDSTYDFDRFTTKEMCALLKKWVDWVFENLSTEAKVFVSFRDLPDAMPTDSERVFEVTDFLCKLPLFGLMFEEPRGQSLPEECGTWAKHIRKVMDANNFNGHLLVHVHEKFGYCDVVALQVLMDGANGIWASVIKEGAAMGNAPSIVTILNLIRMGNKRVLKKFNCTYLRKAAINMTRITTGVDPHIKQPVYGARALDFVFDLNPEEFDFADFFEVQAPIRITTLSSAEMVQTKLVNYFGENEDFTIERANLMKEVMLEDLRANRKEEYMSKCGLAVLFDRSGGKLTDEIRDEIANDPMKTPHGQNLLKEIRERWDEWDLKDKVQGDNLLDYDSFYNGFMAPYFACYRCNDTKKALQALDMDIDNSVDWSEFCVFLKWAMKQYPKTIHTADDLLEVAFRKGLIPCMRDEMLVKK
;
A
#
# COMPACT_ATOMS: atom_id res chain seq x y z
N MET A 1 29.34 24.18 42.89
CA MET A 1 28.80 25.48 42.48
C MET A 1 28.56 25.58 40.96
N ALA A 2 29.55 25.75 40.07
CA ALA A 2 29.27 25.88 38.61
C ALA A 2 28.63 24.62 37.97
N ARG A 3 29.05 23.41 38.38
CA ARG A 3 28.43 22.14 37.96
C ARG A 3 27.04 21.89 38.54
N GLU A 4 26.73 22.46 39.71
CA GLU A 4 25.43 22.30 40.37
C GLU A 4 24.39 23.26 39.78
N ALA A 5 24.79 24.51 39.49
CA ALA A 5 23.95 25.47 38.78
C ALA A 5 23.63 25.01 37.35
N CYS A 6 24.60 24.40 36.65
CA CYS A 6 24.39 23.78 35.33
C CYS A 6 23.41 22.59 35.37
N ASN A 7 23.39 21.84 36.48
CA ASN A 7 22.47 20.71 36.66
C ASN A 7 21.03 21.19 36.94
N GLU A 8 20.86 22.29 37.68
CA GLU A 8 19.56 22.91 37.94
C GLU A 8 18.94 23.51 36.65
N GLU A 9 19.77 24.13 35.80
CA GLU A 9 19.33 24.66 34.50
C GLU A 9 18.85 23.55 33.55
N PHE A 10 19.56 22.42 33.46
CA PHE A 10 19.12 21.27 32.66
C PHE A 10 17.85 20.61 33.21
N GLN A 11 17.69 20.55 34.54
CA GLN A 11 16.44 20.06 35.13
C GLN A 11 15.24 20.97 34.82
N ASN A 12 15.45 22.29 34.81
CA ASN A 12 14.41 23.24 34.43
C ASN A 12 14.06 23.13 32.94
N LEU A 13 15.07 22.94 32.07
CA LEU A 13 14.84 22.71 30.64
C LEU A 13 14.07 21.41 30.38
N ALA A 14 14.40 20.33 31.11
CA ALA A 14 13.68 19.06 30.99
C ALA A 14 12.20 19.20 31.39
N LYS A 15 11.90 19.91 32.48
CA LYS A 15 10.52 20.20 32.89
C LYS A 15 9.77 21.07 31.88
N ALA A 16 10.42 22.10 31.33
CA ALA A 16 9.83 22.92 30.29
C ALA A 16 9.51 22.10 29.03
N TYR A 17 10.44 21.25 28.60
CA TYR A 17 10.21 20.32 27.49
C TYR A 17 9.01 19.39 27.74
N GLU A 18 8.91 18.78 28.92
CA GLU A 18 7.75 17.92 29.27
C GLU A 18 6.41 18.69 29.20
N GLN A 19 6.40 19.94 29.67
CA GLN A 19 5.21 20.81 29.58
C GLN A 19 4.87 21.16 28.14
N ASP A 20 5.86 21.56 27.34
CA ASP A 20 5.68 21.95 25.94
C ASP A 20 5.21 20.77 25.08
N VAL A 21 5.77 19.58 25.31
CA VAL A 21 5.34 18.34 24.63
C VAL A 21 3.90 18.01 25.03
N THR A 22 3.58 18.07 26.31
CA THR A 22 2.22 17.78 26.80
C THR A 22 1.21 18.73 26.16
N GLU A 23 1.49 20.03 26.16
CA GLU A 23 0.61 21.04 25.54
C GLU A 23 0.47 20.82 24.03
N SER A 24 1.59 20.58 23.33
CA SER A 24 1.61 20.37 21.88
C SER A 24 0.86 19.11 21.46
N LEU A 25 0.82 18.07 22.31
CA LEU A 25 0.14 16.82 22.01
C LEU A 25 -1.36 16.85 22.33
N LYS A 26 -1.87 17.84 23.10
CA LYS A 26 -3.30 17.95 23.42
C LYS A 26 -4.22 17.97 22.19
N LYS A 27 -3.74 18.54 21.07
CA LYS A 27 -4.52 18.59 19.81
C LYS A 27 -4.90 17.20 19.27
N TYR A 28 -4.13 16.16 19.60
CA TYR A 28 -4.39 14.79 19.15
C TYR A 28 -5.47 14.09 19.99
N GLU A 29 -5.84 14.61 21.16
CA GLU A 29 -6.88 13.98 22.01
C GLU A 29 -8.21 13.86 21.28
N VAL A 30 -8.56 14.84 20.43
CA VAL A 30 -9.78 14.79 19.62
C VAL A 30 -9.81 13.55 18.71
N LEU A 31 -8.64 13.11 18.22
CA LEU A 31 -8.54 11.97 17.31
C LEU A 31 -8.74 10.63 18.01
N LYS A 32 -8.53 10.55 19.34
CA LYS A 32 -8.72 9.31 20.11
C LYS A 32 -10.19 8.95 20.28
N ASP A 33 -11.06 9.96 20.36
CA ASP A 33 -12.50 9.79 20.54
C ASP A 33 -13.34 10.12 19.30
N LEU A 34 -12.68 10.47 18.19
CA LEU A 34 -13.34 10.80 16.94
C LEU A 34 -14.18 9.61 16.43
N ASP A 35 -15.48 9.82 16.24
CA ASP A 35 -16.31 8.88 15.49
C ASP A 35 -16.18 9.16 13.99
N LEU A 36 -15.11 8.62 13.39
CA LEU A 36 -14.76 8.89 12.00
C LEU A 36 -15.90 8.49 11.05
N PHE A 37 -16.36 9.44 10.24
CA PHE A 37 -17.18 9.15 9.07
C PHE A 37 -16.29 8.86 7.86
N VAL A 38 -16.55 7.77 7.14
CA VAL A 38 -15.84 7.41 5.91
C VAL A 38 -16.83 7.36 4.78
N LEU A 39 -16.64 8.25 3.80
CA LEU A 39 -17.29 8.16 2.49
C LEU A 39 -16.28 7.56 1.50
N ASP A 40 -16.41 6.28 1.21
CA ASP A 40 -15.47 5.60 0.33
C ASP A 40 -15.59 6.12 -1.12
N ASN A 41 -14.45 6.46 -1.71
CA ASN A 41 -14.34 6.92 -3.07
C ASN A 41 -13.53 5.95 -3.94
N SER A 42 -13.35 4.70 -3.51
CA SER A 42 -12.43 3.76 -4.15
C SER A 42 -12.83 3.40 -5.57
N ILE A 43 -14.14 3.38 -5.87
CA ILE A 43 -14.64 3.07 -7.23
C ILE A 43 -14.33 4.19 -8.22
N ARG A 44 -14.37 5.45 -7.78
CA ARG A 44 -14.12 6.63 -8.63
C ARG A 44 -12.64 7.01 -8.62
N GLU A 45 -12.04 7.22 -7.45
CA GLU A 45 -10.72 7.83 -7.29
C GLU A 45 -9.64 7.01 -7.98
N SER A 46 -9.62 5.70 -7.72
CA SER A 46 -8.67 4.79 -8.37
C SER A 46 -8.79 4.80 -9.89
N THR A 47 -10.00 5.06 -10.44
CA THR A 47 -10.24 5.16 -11.89
C THR A 47 -9.55 6.37 -12.52
N VAL A 48 -9.37 7.47 -11.77
CA VAL A 48 -8.72 8.69 -12.28
C VAL A 48 -7.20 8.56 -12.30
N GLY A 49 -6.63 7.76 -11.39
CA GLY A 49 -5.18 7.58 -11.24
C GLY A 49 -4.51 6.60 -12.20
N GLN A 50 -5.28 5.89 -13.03
CA GLN A 50 -4.78 4.79 -13.85
C GLN A 50 -4.65 5.16 -15.34
N LEU A 51 -3.61 4.63 -15.99
CA LEU A 51 -3.38 4.77 -17.44
C LEU A 51 -4.32 3.90 -18.29
N ARG A 52 -4.89 2.85 -17.70
CA ARG A 52 -5.86 1.94 -18.33
C ARG A 52 -7.10 2.00 -17.46
N GLY A 53 -8.27 2.32 -17.99
CA GLY A 53 -9.48 2.47 -17.17
C GLY A 53 -10.05 1.15 -16.64
N HIS A 54 -10.85 1.25 -15.58
CA HIS A 54 -11.54 0.12 -14.99
C HIS A 54 -12.66 -0.44 -15.88
N THR A 55 -12.66 -1.76 -16.05
CA THR A 55 -13.81 -2.50 -16.59
C THR A 55 -14.91 -2.64 -15.54
N ILE A 56 -16.09 -3.11 -15.97
CA ILE A 56 -17.19 -3.47 -15.04
C ILE A 56 -16.75 -4.52 -14.03
N GLU A 57 -15.97 -5.51 -14.46
CA GLU A 57 -15.45 -6.56 -13.57
C GLU A 57 -14.51 -5.95 -12.52
N ASN A 58 -13.64 -5.01 -12.91
CA ASN A 58 -12.77 -4.32 -11.94
C ASN A 58 -13.59 -3.55 -10.90
N LYS A 59 -14.64 -2.83 -11.32
CA LYS A 59 -15.51 -2.09 -10.39
C LYS A 59 -16.20 -3.00 -9.38
N TRP A 60 -16.72 -4.15 -9.82
CA TRP A 60 -17.29 -5.14 -8.91
C TRP A 60 -16.27 -5.66 -7.91
N LYS A 61 -15.06 -6.02 -8.37
CA LYS A 61 -13.99 -6.48 -7.47
C LYS A 61 -13.60 -5.41 -6.46
N VAL A 62 -13.48 -4.14 -6.86
CA VAL A 62 -13.20 -3.02 -5.93
C VAL A 62 -14.35 -2.86 -4.93
N TYR A 63 -15.60 -2.86 -5.40
CA TYR A 63 -16.77 -2.72 -4.54
C TYR A 63 -16.88 -3.84 -3.50
N ASP A 64 -16.61 -5.09 -3.89
CA ASP A 64 -16.59 -6.23 -2.97
C ASP A 64 -15.52 -6.07 -1.88
N GLU A 65 -14.33 -5.58 -2.24
CA GLU A 65 -13.29 -5.29 -1.25
C GLU A 65 -13.69 -4.13 -0.32
N VAL A 66 -14.34 -3.07 -0.82
CA VAL A 66 -14.87 -1.96 -0.01
C VAL A 66 -15.90 -2.45 1.01
N LYS A 67 -16.84 -3.31 0.59
CA LYS A 67 -17.86 -3.89 1.49
C LYS A 67 -17.22 -4.70 2.62
N LYS A 68 -16.17 -5.48 2.32
CA LYS A 68 -15.44 -6.28 3.33
C LYS A 68 -14.72 -5.42 4.37
N CYS A 69 -14.37 -4.16 4.05
CA CYS A 69 -13.84 -3.19 5.02
C CYS A 69 -14.89 -2.72 6.05
N GLY A 70 -16.18 -3.00 5.83
CA GLY A 70 -17.27 -2.54 6.70
C GLY A 70 -17.70 -1.09 6.45
N PHE A 71 -17.34 -0.51 5.31
CA PHE A 71 -17.77 0.83 4.93
C PHE A 71 -19.25 0.84 4.53
N LYS A 72 -20.01 1.77 5.11
CA LYS A 72 -21.46 1.91 4.88
C LYS A 72 -21.81 2.91 3.79
N HIS A 73 -20.87 3.77 3.41
CA HIS A 73 -21.09 4.85 2.47
C HIS A 73 -20.06 4.77 1.34
N THR A 74 -20.53 4.64 0.11
CA THR A 74 -19.68 4.47 -1.07
C THR A 74 -20.16 5.35 -2.21
N ILE A 75 -19.23 6.10 -2.79
CA ILE A 75 -19.45 6.87 -4.02
C ILE A 75 -19.33 5.91 -5.20
N VAL A 76 -20.41 5.79 -5.97
CA VAL A 76 -20.50 4.85 -7.10
C VAL A 76 -20.45 5.53 -8.46
N ALA A 77 -20.68 6.85 -8.54
CA ALA A 77 -20.51 7.61 -9.78
C ALA A 77 -20.21 9.10 -9.59
N SER A 78 -19.62 9.65 -10.64
CA SER A 78 -19.69 11.06 -10.99
C SER A 78 -20.26 11.15 -12.41
N PHE A 79 -21.52 11.53 -12.49
CA PHE A 79 -22.27 11.55 -13.74
C PHE A 79 -21.88 12.75 -14.60
N ASN A 80 -21.77 12.52 -15.90
CA ASN A 80 -21.66 13.59 -16.89
C ASN A 80 -22.48 13.25 -18.15
N HIS A 81 -22.37 14.08 -19.20
CA HIS A 81 -23.13 13.91 -20.44
C HIS A 81 -22.78 12.63 -21.23
N SER A 82 -21.64 11.98 -20.98
CA SER A 82 -21.25 10.75 -21.66
C SER A 82 -21.80 9.51 -20.95
N THR A 83 -22.10 8.44 -21.70
CA THR A 83 -22.32 7.12 -21.11
C THR A 83 -20.97 6.48 -20.79
N ARG A 84 -20.72 6.26 -19.51
CA ARG A 84 -19.49 5.68 -18.95
C ARG A 84 -19.77 4.27 -18.43
N VAL A 85 -18.68 3.58 -18.09
CA VAL A 85 -18.71 2.31 -17.35
C VAL A 85 -19.52 2.46 -16.05
N ASP A 86 -19.46 3.62 -15.41
CA ASP A 86 -20.22 3.97 -14.20
C ASP A 86 -21.74 3.83 -14.40
N ASP A 87 -22.28 4.28 -15.54
CA ASP A 87 -23.71 4.20 -15.83
C ASP A 87 -24.19 2.75 -15.91
N VAL A 88 -23.37 1.85 -16.47
CA VAL A 88 -23.68 0.40 -16.55
C VAL A 88 -23.53 -0.25 -15.19
N PHE A 89 -22.47 0.10 -14.45
CA PHE A 89 -22.22 -0.43 -13.10
C PHE A 89 -23.37 -0.12 -12.14
N ILE A 90 -23.89 1.11 -12.16
CA ILE A 90 -25.01 1.52 -11.30
C ILE A 90 -26.29 0.76 -11.63
N LYS A 91 -26.59 0.55 -12.91
CA LYS A 91 -27.73 -0.28 -13.30
C LYS A 91 -27.58 -1.69 -12.74
N GLN A 92 -26.38 -2.27 -12.81
CA GLN A 92 -26.14 -3.59 -12.21
C GLN A 92 -26.24 -3.59 -10.68
N LEU A 93 -25.86 -2.52 -9.98
CA LEU A 93 -26.08 -2.40 -8.53
C LEU A 93 -27.58 -2.45 -8.21
N ALA A 94 -28.38 -1.71 -8.98
CA ALA A 94 -29.83 -1.70 -8.85
C ALA A 94 -30.46 -3.08 -9.16
N ASP A 95 -30.03 -3.72 -10.25
CA ASP A 95 -30.54 -5.03 -10.69
C ASP A 95 -30.21 -6.15 -9.69
N ARG A 96 -29.07 -6.04 -8.98
CA ARG A 96 -28.67 -6.99 -7.93
C ARG A 96 -29.27 -6.69 -6.56
N GLY A 97 -30.06 -5.64 -6.43
CA GLY A 97 -30.73 -5.28 -5.18
C GLY A 97 -29.79 -4.77 -4.09
N GLU A 98 -28.67 -4.14 -4.45
CA GLU A 98 -27.78 -3.51 -3.47
C GLU A 98 -28.47 -2.36 -2.73
N ASP A 99 -28.18 -2.24 -1.44
CA ASP A 99 -28.79 -1.20 -0.58
C ASP A 99 -28.34 0.19 -1.02
N ARG A 100 -29.31 0.99 -1.48
CA ARG A 100 -29.08 2.33 -2.01
C ARG A 100 -28.91 3.38 -0.92
N ALA A 101 -29.26 3.08 0.34
CA ALA A 101 -29.14 4.01 1.46
C ALA A 101 -27.68 4.37 1.80
N GLY A 102 -26.74 3.54 1.33
CA GLY A 102 -25.30 3.74 1.43
C GLY A 102 -24.62 4.24 0.15
N LEU A 103 -25.33 4.36 -0.97
CA LEU A 103 -24.74 4.70 -2.26
C LEU A 103 -24.89 6.18 -2.58
N TRP A 104 -23.80 6.79 -3.05
CA TRP A 104 -23.71 8.22 -3.34
C TRP A 104 -23.27 8.48 -4.78
N ALA A 105 -23.72 9.59 -5.35
CA ALA A 105 -23.21 10.08 -6.62
C ALA A 105 -23.03 11.60 -6.61
N PHE A 106 -22.05 12.07 -7.37
CA PHE A 106 -21.81 13.49 -7.59
C PHE A 106 -22.77 14.05 -8.65
N SER A 107 -23.18 15.30 -8.42
CA SER A 107 -23.84 16.15 -9.40
C SER A 107 -23.25 17.55 -9.36
N GLU A 108 -23.02 18.14 -10.52
CA GLU A 108 -22.88 19.60 -10.64
C GLU A 108 -24.19 20.29 -10.23
N ILE A 109 -24.10 21.58 -9.94
CA ILE A 109 -25.27 22.44 -9.68
C ILE A 109 -25.82 23.14 -10.94
N THR A 110 -25.21 22.88 -12.10
CA THR A 110 -25.60 23.49 -13.37
C THR A 110 -25.29 22.58 -14.56
N GLU A 111 -26.04 22.73 -15.66
CA GLU A 111 -25.77 22.03 -16.93
C GLU A 111 -24.69 22.70 -17.77
N ALA A 112 -24.55 24.02 -17.64
CA ALA A 112 -23.66 24.80 -18.48
C ALA A 112 -23.33 26.13 -17.81
N ILE A 113 -22.16 26.67 -18.14
CA ILE A 113 -21.74 27.99 -17.69
C ILE A 113 -21.62 28.88 -18.91
N LYS A 114 -22.35 30.01 -18.93
CA LYS A 114 -22.30 30.98 -20.03
C LYS A 114 -21.80 32.32 -19.52
N LYS A 115 -20.63 32.73 -20.03
CA LYS A 115 -19.95 33.96 -19.58
C LYS A 115 -19.81 34.01 -18.05
N LYS A 116 -19.34 32.90 -17.45
CA LYS A 116 -19.16 32.71 -16.00
C LYS A 116 -20.44 32.85 -15.14
N VAL A 117 -21.61 32.71 -15.74
CA VAL A 117 -22.89 32.62 -15.01
C VAL A 117 -23.44 31.20 -15.22
N PRO A 118 -23.83 30.47 -14.15
CA PRO A 118 -24.38 29.13 -14.28
C PRO A 118 -25.78 29.17 -14.92
N ASP A 119 -26.12 28.12 -15.66
CA ASP A 119 -27.51 27.81 -15.99
C ASP A 119 -28.27 27.44 -14.70
N THR A 120 -29.23 28.29 -14.33
CA THR A 120 -30.06 28.13 -13.14
C THR A 120 -31.35 27.37 -13.40
N GLU A 121 -31.72 27.13 -14.66
CA GLU A 121 -33.03 26.61 -15.05
C GLU A 121 -33.00 25.11 -15.29
N SER A 122 -32.01 24.63 -16.04
CA SER A 122 -31.92 23.22 -16.43
C SER A 122 -31.53 22.33 -15.24
N ILE A 123 -32.23 21.20 -15.09
CA ILE A 123 -31.89 20.18 -14.08
C ILE A 123 -30.50 19.61 -14.41
N PRO A 124 -29.52 19.64 -13.50
CA PRO A 124 -28.20 19.06 -13.73
C PRO A 124 -28.24 17.59 -14.14
N VAL A 125 -27.30 17.19 -15.00
CA VAL A 125 -27.22 15.87 -15.63
C VAL A 125 -27.04 14.78 -14.58
N GLY A 126 -26.30 15.08 -13.51
CA GLY A 126 -26.16 14.18 -12.37
C GLY A 126 -27.49 13.87 -11.72
N LEU A 127 -28.29 14.88 -11.37
CA LEU A 127 -29.62 14.70 -10.81
C LEU A 127 -30.57 13.91 -11.72
N ARG A 128 -30.55 14.18 -13.04
CA ARG A 128 -31.37 13.42 -14.00
C ARG A 128 -30.98 11.94 -14.03
N LYS A 129 -29.68 11.65 -14.16
CA LYS A 129 -29.17 10.27 -14.21
C LYS A 129 -29.36 9.54 -12.89
N MET A 130 -29.24 10.23 -11.75
CA MET A 130 -29.56 9.67 -10.43
C MET A 130 -31.04 9.26 -10.34
N LYS A 131 -31.95 10.10 -10.82
CA LYS A 131 -33.39 9.77 -10.90
C LYS A 131 -33.65 8.54 -11.75
N GLU A 132 -33.04 8.46 -12.93
CA GLU A 132 -33.14 7.30 -13.83
C GLU A 132 -32.56 6.02 -13.22
N ALA A 133 -31.44 6.14 -12.49
CA ALA A 133 -30.79 5.03 -11.80
C ALA A 133 -31.45 4.64 -10.46
N GLY A 134 -32.38 5.46 -9.96
CA GLY A 134 -32.98 5.29 -8.65
C GLY A 134 -32.00 5.48 -7.48
N LEU A 135 -30.95 6.28 -7.66
CA LEU A 135 -30.05 6.75 -6.61
C LEU A 135 -30.57 8.07 -6.04
N TYR A 136 -30.41 8.28 -4.74
CA TYR A 136 -30.99 9.44 -4.06
C TYR A 136 -30.07 10.19 -3.09
N ASN A 137 -28.89 9.65 -2.74
CA ASN A 137 -27.92 10.42 -1.93
C ASN A 137 -26.97 11.19 -2.84
N VAL A 138 -26.99 12.51 -2.72
CA VAL A 138 -26.36 13.44 -3.66
C VAL A 138 -25.18 14.14 -3.00
N ILE A 139 -24.12 14.33 -3.78
CA ILE A 139 -23.03 15.25 -3.45
C ILE A 139 -23.04 16.35 -4.51
N PHE A 140 -23.38 17.58 -4.12
CA PHE A 140 -23.27 18.73 -5.01
C PHE A 140 -21.86 19.28 -4.98
N GLU A 141 -21.24 19.45 -6.14
CA GLU A 141 -19.97 20.17 -6.26
C GLU A 141 -20.23 21.63 -6.58
N ILE A 142 -19.56 22.52 -5.85
CA ILE A 142 -19.66 23.96 -6.07
C ILE A 142 -18.27 24.58 -6.09
N ASP A 143 -18.15 25.61 -6.92
CA ASP A 143 -16.99 26.49 -6.99
C ASP A 143 -17.41 27.85 -6.42
N LEU A 144 -16.62 28.39 -5.49
CA LEU A 144 -16.86 29.67 -4.84
C LEU A 144 -15.77 30.70 -5.15
N GLY A 145 -14.71 30.34 -5.86
CA GLY A 145 -13.71 31.25 -6.38
C GLY A 145 -14.15 31.92 -7.69
N ASP A 146 -13.49 33.02 -8.04
CA ASP A 146 -13.77 33.78 -9.27
C ASP A 146 -13.24 33.12 -10.56
N SER A 147 -12.61 31.95 -10.44
CA SER A 147 -12.10 31.18 -11.58
C SER A 147 -13.26 30.64 -12.44
N THR A 148 -14.28 30.07 -11.79
CA THR A 148 -15.44 29.45 -12.44
C THR A 148 -16.59 30.44 -12.67
N TYR A 149 -17.00 31.16 -11.63
CA TYR A 149 -18.15 32.07 -11.67
C TYR A 149 -17.73 33.53 -11.55
N ASP A 150 -18.59 34.42 -12.04
CA ASP A 150 -18.42 35.87 -11.92
C ASP A 150 -19.45 36.36 -10.90
N PHE A 151 -19.00 36.56 -9.66
CA PHE A 151 -19.88 36.88 -8.53
C PHE A 151 -20.38 38.34 -8.51
N ASP A 152 -19.84 39.20 -9.39
CA ASP A 152 -20.43 40.52 -9.67
C ASP A 152 -21.70 40.40 -10.52
N ARG A 153 -21.83 39.31 -11.29
CA ARG A 153 -22.97 39.04 -12.17
C ARG A 153 -23.90 37.92 -11.68
N PHE A 154 -23.39 37.02 -10.85
CA PHE A 154 -24.12 35.94 -10.21
C PHE A 154 -23.77 35.93 -8.72
N THR A 155 -24.54 36.68 -7.95
CA THR A 155 -24.24 37.01 -6.56
C THR A 155 -24.24 35.79 -5.64
N THR A 156 -23.60 35.89 -4.47
CA THR A 156 -23.64 34.85 -3.42
C THR A 156 -25.08 34.47 -3.05
N LYS A 157 -25.99 35.45 -3.02
CA LYS A 157 -27.41 35.22 -2.76
C LYS A 157 -28.08 34.35 -3.83
N GLU A 158 -27.73 34.55 -5.10
CA GLU A 158 -28.24 33.73 -6.21
C GLU A 158 -27.65 32.32 -6.17
N MET A 159 -26.37 32.17 -5.77
CA MET A 159 -25.78 30.86 -5.48
C MET A 159 -26.55 30.13 -4.37
N CYS A 160 -26.82 30.77 -3.25
CA CYS A 160 -27.62 30.21 -2.16
C CYS A 160 -29.05 29.82 -2.62
N ALA A 161 -29.69 30.66 -3.42
CA ALA A 161 -31.01 30.36 -3.97
C ALA A 161 -30.99 29.13 -4.91
N LEU A 162 -29.96 29.00 -5.75
CA LEU A 162 -29.76 27.85 -6.63
C LEU A 162 -29.52 26.56 -5.83
N LEU A 163 -28.70 26.62 -4.78
CA LEU A 163 -28.46 25.48 -3.90
C LEU A 163 -29.72 25.03 -3.20
N LYS A 164 -30.52 25.96 -2.66
CA LYS A 164 -31.82 25.62 -2.08
C LYS A 164 -32.74 24.95 -3.10
N LYS A 165 -32.86 25.52 -4.31
CA LYS A 165 -33.67 24.95 -5.39
C LYS A 165 -33.30 23.48 -5.63
N TRP A 166 -32.01 23.15 -5.72
CA TRP A 166 -31.59 21.77 -5.97
C TRP A 166 -31.72 20.84 -4.76
N VAL A 167 -31.49 21.34 -3.54
CA VAL A 167 -31.75 20.58 -2.32
C VAL A 167 -33.24 20.22 -2.22
N ASP A 168 -34.14 21.19 -2.38
CA ASP A 168 -35.59 20.96 -2.38
C ASP A 168 -35.96 19.94 -3.47
N TRP A 169 -35.42 20.12 -4.69
CA TRP A 169 -35.68 19.22 -5.82
C TRP A 169 -35.30 17.77 -5.49
N VAL A 170 -34.17 17.53 -4.83
CA VAL A 170 -33.71 16.19 -4.43
C VAL A 170 -34.72 15.52 -3.51
N PHE A 171 -35.21 16.22 -2.49
CA PHE A 171 -36.22 15.66 -1.57
C PHE A 171 -37.57 15.42 -2.24
N GLU A 172 -37.96 16.28 -3.20
CA GLU A 172 -39.21 16.14 -3.94
C GLU A 172 -39.17 15.06 -5.03
N ASN A 173 -38.03 14.86 -5.69
CA ASN A 173 -37.93 14.07 -6.93
C ASN A 173 -37.11 12.79 -6.82
N LEU A 174 -36.22 12.67 -5.83
CA LEU A 174 -35.42 11.46 -5.61
C LEU A 174 -35.94 10.67 -4.41
N SER A 175 -35.92 11.26 -3.21
CA SER A 175 -36.42 10.61 -1.99
C SER A 175 -36.51 11.60 -0.82
N THR A 176 -37.54 11.47 0.03
CA THR A 176 -37.61 12.19 1.32
C THR A 176 -36.56 11.71 2.33
N GLU A 177 -35.98 10.53 2.12
CA GLU A 177 -34.89 9.96 2.92
C GLU A 177 -33.50 10.28 2.35
N ALA A 178 -33.44 11.11 1.31
CA ALA A 178 -32.19 11.50 0.68
C ALA A 178 -31.23 12.15 1.68
N LYS A 179 -29.95 11.83 1.53
CA LYS A 179 -28.86 12.53 2.21
C LYS A 179 -28.13 13.40 1.21
N VAL A 180 -27.90 14.66 1.57
CA VAL A 180 -27.26 15.64 0.70
C VAL A 180 -25.98 16.16 1.33
N PHE A 181 -24.89 16.05 0.59
CA PHE A 181 -23.64 16.77 0.85
C PHE A 181 -23.49 17.93 -0.15
N VAL A 182 -22.81 18.98 0.29
CA VAL A 182 -22.30 20.04 -0.59
C VAL A 182 -20.79 20.11 -0.41
N SER A 183 -20.05 20.02 -1.52
CA SER A 183 -18.59 20.01 -1.58
C SER A 183 -18.05 21.31 -2.15
N PHE A 184 -17.22 22.00 -1.37
CA PHE A 184 -16.44 23.16 -1.83
C PHE A 184 -15.21 22.65 -2.60
N ARG A 185 -15.33 22.61 -3.93
CA ARG A 185 -14.36 21.99 -4.82
C ARG A 185 -13.09 22.82 -4.97
N ASP A 186 -13.25 24.13 -5.09
CA ASP A 186 -12.16 25.10 -5.27
C ASP A 186 -11.79 25.84 -3.99
N LEU A 187 -12.01 25.22 -2.82
CA LEU A 187 -11.77 25.85 -1.52
C LEU A 187 -10.36 26.48 -1.38
N PRO A 188 -9.27 25.85 -1.87
CA PRO A 188 -7.94 26.47 -1.83
C PRO A 188 -7.80 27.75 -2.66
N ASP A 189 -8.64 27.94 -3.68
CA ASP A 189 -8.69 29.17 -4.47
C ASP A 189 -9.58 30.22 -3.80
N ALA A 190 -10.72 29.80 -3.23
CA ALA A 190 -11.69 30.71 -2.63
C ALA A 190 -11.26 31.24 -1.24
N MET A 191 -10.64 30.42 -0.40
CA MET A 191 -10.31 30.83 0.97
C MET A 191 -9.33 32.02 1.08
N PRO A 192 -8.25 32.12 0.27
CA PRO A 192 -7.32 33.24 0.38
C PRO A 192 -7.89 34.59 -0.04
N THR A 193 -8.82 34.63 -1.01
CA THR A 193 -9.33 35.87 -1.59
C THR A 193 -10.78 36.19 -1.23
N ASP A 194 -11.60 35.16 -1.02
CA ASP A 194 -13.06 35.25 -0.94
C ASP A 194 -13.62 34.49 0.28
N SER A 195 -12.86 34.41 1.39
CA SER A 195 -13.29 33.67 2.58
C SER A 195 -14.66 34.10 3.14
N GLU A 196 -15.00 35.39 3.05
CA GLU A 196 -16.33 35.89 3.45
C GLU A 196 -17.46 35.20 2.68
N ARG A 197 -17.27 34.98 1.38
CA ARG A 197 -18.23 34.27 0.51
C ARG A 197 -18.38 32.81 0.93
N VAL A 198 -17.27 32.13 1.23
CA VAL A 198 -17.29 30.76 1.75
C VAL A 198 -18.08 30.69 3.05
N PHE A 199 -17.86 31.62 3.98
CA PHE A 199 -18.57 31.64 5.27
C PHE A 199 -20.05 32.00 5.11
N GLU A 200 -20.41 32.93 4.23
CA GLU A 200 -21.81 33.28 3.94
C GLU A 200 -22.57 32.07 3.36
N VAL A 201 -21.97 31.37 2.39
CA VAL A 201 -22.57 30.16 1.82
C VAL A 201 -22.64 29.04 2.86
N THR A 202 -21.61 28.87 3.70
CA THR A 202 -21.61 27.89 4.79
C THR A 202 -22.74 28.16 5.79
N ASP A 203 -22.89 29.41 6.23
CA ASP A 203 -23.96 29.85 7.14
C ASP A 203 -25.35 29.57 6.56
N PHE A 204 -25.53 29.83 5.26
CA PHE A 204 -26.76 29.51 4.56
C PHE A 204 -27.04 27.99 4.50
N LEU A 205 -26.03 27.21 4.11
CA LEU A 205 -26.15 25.75 3.98
C LEU A 205 -26.48 25.07 5.30
N CYS A 206 -25.99 25.58 6.43
CA CYS A 206 -26.31 25.08 7.77
C CYS A 206 -27.80 25.20 8.15
N LYS A 207 -28.58 26.00 7.42
CA LYS A 207 -30.03 26.18 7.61
C LYS A 207 -30.86 25.25 6.72
N LEU A 208 -30.22 24.50 5.83
CA LEU A 208 -30.87 23.51 4.96
C LEU A 208 -30.79 22.11 5.60
N PRO A 209 -31.68 21.16 5.21
CA PRO A 209 -31.69 19.79 5.72
C PRO A 209 -30.55 18.95 5.09
N LEU A 210 -29.30 19.37 5.28
CA LEU A 210 -28.13 18.69 4.74
C LEU A 210 -27.63 17.60 5.69
N PHE A 211 -27.01 16.59 5.09
CA PHE A 211 -26.28 15.55 5.83
C PHE A 211 -24.88 16.01 6.24
N GLY A 212 -24.29 16.92 5.47
CA GLY A 212 -23.06 17.61 5.85
C GLY A 212 -22.46 18.46 4.74
N LEU A 213 -21.25 18.92 5.00
CA LEU A 213 -20.40 19.70 4.10
C LEU A 213 -19.11 18.94 3.82
N MET A 214 -18.49 19.24 2.69
CA MET A 214 -17.24 18.63 2.26
C MET A 214 -16.35 19.69 1.62
N PHE A 215 -15.05 19.44 1.59
CA PHE A 215 -14.14 20.19 0.74
C PHE A 215 -12.98 19.32 0.26
N GLU A 216 -12.36 19.72 -0.84
CA GLU A 216 -11.13 19.10 -1.33
C GLU A 216 -9.95 20.06 -1.34
N GLU A 217 -8.76 19.48 -1.22
CA GLU A 217 -7.52 20.09 -1.68
C GLU A 217 -7.08 19.32 -2.94
N PRO A 218 -7.41 19.82 -4.15
CA PRO A 218 -7.25 19.06 -5.38
C PRO A 218 -5.82 19.03 -5.93
N ARG A 219 -4.90 19.84 -5.38
CA ARG A 219 -3.58 20.07 -5.99
C ARG A 219 -2.43 19.38 -5.26
N GLY A 220 -2.64 18.91 -4.03
CA GLY A 220 -1.61 18.38 -3.13
C GLY A 220 -0.62 19.45 -2.67
N GLN A 221 -1.00 20.74 -2.64
CA GLN A 221 -0.06 21.85 -2.46
C GLN A 221 -0.15 22.54 -1.11
N SER A 222 -1.33 22.58 -0.50
CA SER A 222 -1.54 23.31 0.74
C SER A 222 -0.86 22.63 1.92
N LEU A 223 -0.40 23.44 2.85
CA LEU A 223 0.21 22.98 4.10
C LEU A 223 -0.88 22.46 5.06
N PRO A 224 -0.53 21.53 5.97
CA PRO A 224 -1.47 21.02 6.97
C PRO A 224 -2.20 22.12 7.75
N GLU A 225 -1.47 23.16 8.16
CA GLU A 225 -2.00 24.27 8.94
C GLU A 225 -3.00 25.12 8.15
N GLU A 226 -2.82 25.25 6.84
CA GLU A 226 -3.75 25.98 5.97
C GLU A 226 -5.09 25.25 5.89
N CYS A 227 -5.05 23.96 5.54
CA CYS A 227 -6.26 23.14 5.45
C CYS A 227 -6.96 22.98 6.80
N GLY A 228 -6.18 22.80 7.87
CA GLY A 228 -6.69 22.77 9.24
C GLY A 228 -7.40 24.06 9.62
N THR A 229 -6.82 25.22 9.27
CA THR A 229 -7.44 26.53 9.50
C THR A 229 -8.77 26.67 8.76
N TRP A 230 -8.88 26.18 7.53
CA TRP A 230 -10.15 26.20 6.79
C TRP A 230 -11.22 25.36 7.50
N ALA A 231 -10.88 24.12 7.85
CA ALA A 231 -11.78 23.21 8.55
C ALA A 231 -12.28 23.80 9.87
N LYS A 232 -11.38 24.42 10.64
CA LYS A 232 -11.69 25.08 11.91
C LYS A 232 -12.70 26.20 11.78
N HIS A 233 -12.55 27.06 10.77
CA HIS A 233 -13.45 28.20 10.60
C HIS A 233 -14.79 27.78 10.00
N ILE A 234 -14.80 26.82 9.07
CA ILE A 234 -16.05 26.20 8.60
C ILE A 234 -16.80 25.55 9.77
N ARG A 235 -16.12 24.76 10.62
CA ARG A 235 -16.70 24.14 11.81
C ARG A 235 -17.29 25.18 12.77
N LYS A 236 -16.60 26.29 13.03
CA LYS A 236 -17.13 27.39 13.86
C LYS A 236 -18.46 27.95 13.32
N VAL A 237 -18.59 28.11 12.00
CA VAL A 237 -19.85 28.57 11.37
C VAL A 237 -20.95 27.51 11.50
N MET A 238 -20.61 26.24 11.33
CA MET A 238 -21.55 25.12 11.56
C MET A 238 -22.06 25.10 13.00
N ASP A 239 -21.15 25.19 13.97
CA ASP A 239 -21.48 25.14 15.39
C ASP A 239 -22.31 26.37 15.82
N ALA A 240 -22.00 27.56 15.28
CA ALA A 240 -22.79 28.78 15.52
C ALA A 240 -24.24 28.66 15.02
N ASN A 241 -24.49 27.81 14.02
CA ASN A 241 -25.82 27.49 13.51
C ASN A 241 -26.44 26.24 14.18
N ASN A 242 -25.80 25.64 15.19
CA ASN A 242 -26.17 24.35 15.79
C ASN A 242 -26.30 23.22 14.75
N PHE A 243 -25.53 23.29 13.67
CA PHE A 243 -25.56 22.30 12.61
C PHE A 243 -24.69 21.09 12.96
N ASN A 244 -25.34 20.00 13.36
CA ASN A 244 -24.68 18.75 13.75
C ASN A 244 -24.30 17.84 12.56
N GLY A 245 -24.22 18.39 11.34
CA GLY A 245 -23.84 17.64 10.15
C GLY A 245 -22.36 17.29 10.09
N HIS A 246 -22.02 16.42 9.14
CA HIS A 246 -20.64 16.00 8.89
C HIS A 246 -19.82 17.12 8.23
N LEU A 247 -18.52 17.17 8.51
CA LEU A 247 -17.54 17.95 7.74
C LEU A 247 -16.47 16.98 7.27
N LEU A 248 -16.37 16.81 5.95
CA LEU A 248 -15.48 15.85 5.32
C LEU A 248 -14.39 16.54 4.51
N VAL A 249 -13.25 15.87 4.39
CA VAL A 249 -12.13 16.33 3.56
C VAL A 249 -11.67 15.26 2.59
N HIS A 250 -11.21 15.71 1.42
CA HIS A 250 -10.40 14.95 0.48
C HIS A 250 -9.10 15.68 0.17
N VAL A 251 -8.00 14.96 0.14
CA VAL A 251 -6.67 15.56 -0.02
C VAL A 251 -5.90 14.80 -1.08
N HIS A 252 -5.49 15.50 -2.12
CA HIS A 252 -4.61 14.94 -3.14
C HIS A 252 -3.15 14.92 -2.69
N GLU A 253 -2.37 14.05 -3.32
CA GLU A 253 -0.94 13.97 -3.12
C GLU A 253 -0.18 14.72 -4.23
N LYS A 254 0.88 15.42 -3.83
CA LYS A 254 1.88 15.97 -4.76
C LYS A 254 3.24 16.18 -4.09
N PHE A 255 3.25 16.70 -2.85
CA PHE A 255 4.48 17.06 -2.13
C PHE A 255 4.76 16.22 -0.86
N GLY A 256 3.98 15.16 -0.61
CA GLY A 256 4.18 14.23 0.50
C GLY A 256 3.41 14.57 1.78
N TYR A 257 2.42 15.47 1.71
CA TYR A 257 1.71 15.98 2.89
C TYR A 257 0.29 15.40 3.08
N CYS A 258 -0.25 14.66 2.12
CA CYS A 258 -1.68 14.31 2.11
C CYS A 258 -2.16 13.63 3.41
N ASP A 259 -1.38 12.69 3.95
CA ASP A 259 -1.73 11.95 5.18
C ASP A 259 -1.77 12.86 6.42
N VAL A 260 -0.81 13.78 6.55
CA VAL A 260 -0.75 14.70 7.69
C VAL A 260 -1.78 15.82 7.56
N VAL A 261 -2.07 16.29 6.34
CA VAL A 261 -3.15 17.25 6.07
C VAL A 261 -4.50 16.65 6.48
N ALA A 262 -4.77 15.40 6.11
CA ALA A 262 -6.01 14.73 6.50
C ALA A 262 -6.15 14.64 8.03
N LEU A 263 -5.08 14.26 8.76
CA LEU A 263 -5.09 14.24 10.22
C LEU A 263 -5.26 15.65 10.83
N GLN A 264 -4.60 16.67 10.27
CA GLN A 264 -4.69 18.04 10.76
C GLN A 264 -6.11 18.60 10.61
N VAL A 265 -6.76 18.34 9.48
CA VAL A 265 -8.16 18.72 9.24
C VAL A 265 -9.12 18.03 10.20
N LEU A 266 -8.89 16.75 10.53
CA LEU A 266 -9.67 16.04 11.56
C LEU A 266 -9.44 16.62 12.96
N MET A 267 -8.20 17.01 13.30
CA MET A 267 -7.90 17.68 14.57
C MET A 267 -8.61 19.04 14.68
N ASP A 268 -8.77 19.72 13.56
CA ASP A 268 -9.28 21.09 13.52
C ASP A 268 -10.79 21.19 13.30
N GLY A 269 -11.53 20.09 13.26
CA GLY A 269 -13.00 20.11 13.34
C GLY A 269 -13.74 19.32 12.26
N ALA A 270 -13.05 18.74 11.30
CA ALA A 270 -13.65 17.72 10.44
C ALA A 270 -13.91 16.43 11.25
N ASN A 271 -14.98 15.73 10.92
CA ASN A 271 -15.32 14.45 11.56
C ASN A 271 -15.36 13.28 10.58
N GLY A 272 -14.86 13.47 9.37
CA GLY A 272 -14.71 12.39 8.42
C GLY A 272 -13.85 12.73 7.22
N ILE A 273 -13.69 11.72 6.39
CA ILE A 273 -12.91 11.74 5.16
C ILE A 273 -13.78 11.25 4.01
N TRP A 274 -13.54 11.77 2.82
CA TRP A 274 -13.87 11.06 1.60
C TRP A 274 -12.56 10.69 0.90
N ALA A 275 -12.34 9.40 0.69
CA ALA A 275 -11.05 8.89 0.22
C ALA A 275 -11.19 7.51 -0.38
N SER A 276 -10.21 7.10 -1.20
CA SER A 276 -10.06 5.69 -1.54
C SER A 276 -9.37 4.93 -0.40
N VAL A 277 -9.60 3.62 -0.31
CA VAL A 277 -8.81 2.71 0.52
C VAL A 277 -7.33 2.72 0.11
N ILE A 278 -7.03 2.95 -1.17
CA ILE A 278 -5.66 2.92 -1.72
C ILE A 278 -5.19 4.31 -2.13
N LYS A 279 -3.87 4.48 -2.27
CA LYS A 279 -3.26 5.77 -2.59
C LYS A 279 -3.54 6.16 -4.04
N GLU A 280 -3.63 5.18 -4.93
CA GLU A 280 -3.88 5.38 -6.35
C GLU A 280 -5.12 6.26 -6.58
N GLY A 281 -4.89 7.38 -7.25
CA GLY A 281 -5.85 8.46 -7.45
C GLY A 281 -5.27 9.49 -8.41
N ALA A 282 -5.96 10.61 -8.61
CA ALA A 282 -5.47 11.63 -9.56
C ALA A 282 -4.07 12.15 -9.18
N ALA A 283 -3.29 12.53 -10.20
CA ALA A 283 -1.89 12.98 -10.05
C ALA A 283 -0.99 11.93 -9.34
N MET A 284 -0.48 12.23 -8.14
CA MET A 284 0.36 11.31 -7.35
C MET A 284 -0.47 10.44 -6.38
N GLY A 285 -1.78 10.61 -6.35
CA GLY A 285 -2.70 9.89 -5.48
C GLY A 285 -3.50 10.79 -4.53
N ASN A 286 -3.99 10.20 -3.46
CA ASN A 286 -4.75 10.85 -2.39
C ASN A 286 -4.30 10.38 -1.00
N ALA A 287 -4.78 11.03 0.06
CA ALA A 287 -4.68 10.54 1.43
C ALA A 287 -5.62 9.33 1.62
N PRO A 288 -5.11 8.09 1.65
CA PRO A 288 -5.95 6.91 1.59
C PRO A 288 -6.56 6.59 2.96
N SER A 289 -7.82 6.15 2.96
CA SER A 289 -8.58 5.90 4.18
C SER A 289 -7.92 4.87 5.10
N ILE A 290 -7.22 3.87 4.56
CA ILE A 290 -6.47 2.90 5.38
C ILE A 290 -5.39 3.57 6.23
N VAL A 291 -4.63 4.51 5.66
CA VAL A 291 -3.54 5.18 6.38
C VAL A 291 -4.12 6.09 7.45
N THR A 292 -5.19 6.83 7.15
CA THR A 292 -5.89 7.65 8.15
C THR A 292 -6.45 6.78 9.28
N ILE A 293 -7.20 5.71 8.96
CA ILE A 293 -7.83 4.83 9.94
C ILE A 293 -6.79 4.22 10.88
N LEU A 294 -5.67 3.69 10.36
CA LEU A 294 -4.67 3.08 11.23
C LEU A 294 -3.88 4.10 12.04
N ASN A 295 -3.70 5.33 11.55
CA ASN A 295 -3.17 6.39 12.40
C ASN A 295 -4.12 6.68 13.58
N LEU A 296 -5.44 6.69 13.38
CA LEU A 296 -6.38 6.85 14.49
C LEU A 296 -6.31 5.65 15.46
N ILE A 297 -6.22 4.43 14.96
CA ILE A 297 -6.15 3.22 15.80
C ILE A 297 -4.87 3.19 16.64
N ARG A 298 -3.70 3.44 16.03
CA ARG A 298 -2.43 3.47 16.79
C ARG A 298 -2.39 4.58 17.83
N MET A 299 -3.15 5.67 17.63
CA MET A 299 -3.31 6.73 18.62
C MET A 299 -4.30 6.38 19.75
N GLY A 300 -4.96 5.21 19.66
CA GLY A 300 -5.88 4.70 20.69
C GLY A 300 -7.36 4.83 20.35
N ASN A 301 -7.74 5.13 19.11
CA ASN A 301 -9.15 5.29 18.75
C ASN A 301 -9.92 3.95 18.69
N LYS A 302 -10.61 3.66 19.79
CA LYS A 302 -11.43 2.44 19.95
C LYS A 302 -12.74 2.47 19.18
N ARG A 303 -13.25 3.65 18.82
CA ARG A 303 -14.52 3.78 18.07
C ARG A 303 -14.33 3.33 16.63
N VAL A 304 -13.28 3.82 15.99
CA VAL A 304 -12.88 3.43 14.64
C VAL A 304 -12.60 1.93 14.58
N LEU A 305 -11.84 1.40 15.55
CA LEU A 305 -11.53 -0.03 15.64
C LEU A 305 -12.79 -0.92 15.68
N LYS A 306 -13.85 -0.48 16.38
CA LYS A 306 -15.13 -1.20 16.47
C LYS A 306 -16.04 -1.01 15.25
N LYS A 307 -15.87 0.11 14.53
CA LYS A 307 -16.78 0.52 13.45
C LYS A 307 -16.46 -0.15 12.12
N PHE A 308 -15.18 -0.41 11.86
CA PHE A 308 -14.71 -0.95 10.58
C PHE A 308 -13.97 -2.27 10.76
N ASN A 309 -13.88 -3.06 9.69
CA ASN A 309 -13.11 -4.29 9.67
C ASN A 309 -11.61 -3.98 9.48
N CYS A 310 -10.99 -3.49 10.54
CA CYS A 310 -9.66 -2.88 10.48
C CYS A 310 -8.54 -3.88 10.15
N THR A 311 -8.68 -5.14 10.55
CA THR A 311 -7.72 -6.21 10.23
C THR A 311 -7.77 -6.60 8.74
N TYR A 312 -8.91 -6.39 8.06
CA TYR A 312 -9.04 -6.66 6.63
C TYR A 312 -8.51 -5.53 5.73
N LEU A 313 -8.41 -4.29 6.25
CA LEU A 313 -8.08 -3.11 5.44
C LEU A 313 -6.80 -3.30 4.62
N ARG A 314 -5.75 -3.89 5.19
CA ARG A 314 -4.49 -4.13 4.48
C ARG A 314 -4.66 -5.05 3.28
N LYS A 315 -5.40 -6.14 3.45
CA LYS A 315 -5.70 -7.09 2.38
C LYS A 315 -6.54 -6.43 1.28
N ALA A 316 -7.55 -5.66 1.67
CA ALA A 316 -8.35 -4.87 0.74
C ALA A 316 -7.47 -3.91 -0.08
N ALA A 317 -6.59 -3.15 0.57
CA ALA A 317 -5.70 -2.21 -0.11
C ALA A 317 -4.77 -2.91 -1.11
N ILE A 318 -4.16 -4.04 -0.74
CA ILE A 318 -3.33 -4.84 -1.66
C ILE A 318 -4.13 -5.33 -2.87
N ASN A 319 -5.31 -5.89 -2.63
CA ASN A 319 -6.18 -6.42 -3.69
C ASN A 319 -6.62 -5.31 -4.64
N MET A 320 -7.10 -4.19 -4.11
CA MET A 320 -7.52 -3.04 -4.90
C MET A 320 -6.38 -2.45 -5.71
N THR A 321 -5.17 -2.38 -5.14
CA THR A 321 -3.97 -1.93 -5.88
C THR A 321 -3.70 -2.85 -7.06
N ARG A 322 -3.76 -4.18 -6.89
CA ARG A 322 -3.60 -5.15 -7.98
C ARG A 322 -4.67 -5.02 -9.05
N ILE A 323 -5.92 -4.81 -8.64
CA ILE A 323 -7.04 -4.59 -9.57
C ILE A 323 -6.82 -3.32 -10.39
N THR A 324 -6.33 -2.26 -9.75
CA THR A 324 -6.14 -0.92 -10.34
C THR A 324 -4.90 -0.83 -11.23
N THR A 325 -3.79 -1.43 -10.81
CA THR A 325 -2.47 -1.25 -11.43
C THR A 325 -1.94 -2.48 -12.16
N GLY A 326 -2.51 -3.66 -11.87
CA GLY A 326 -2.02 -4.95 -12.35
C GLY A 326 -0.82 -5.50 -11.57
N VAL A 327 -0.31 -4.80 -10.55
CA VAL A 327 0.87 -5.19 -9.76
C VAL A 327 0.64 -5.03 -8.26
N ASP A 328 1.56 -5.57 -7.45
CA ASP A 328 1.57 -5.34 -6.01
C ASP A 328 1.80 -3.86 -5.67
N PRO A 329 1.30 -3.39 -4.51
CA PRO A 329 1.63 -2.07 -4.00
C PRO A 329 3.14 -1.84 -3.95
N HIS A 330 3.54 -0.58 -4.15
CA HIS A 330 4.93 -0.22 -4.00
C HIS A 330 5.45 -0.63 -2.62
N ILE A 331 6.66 -1.20 -2.56
CA ILE A 331 7.17 -1.83 -1.33
C ILE A 331 7.27 -0.88 -0.14
N LYS A 332 7.39 0.44 -0.39
CA LYS A 332 7.47 1.50 0.63
C LYS A 332 6.12 2.14 0.96
N GLN A 333 5.03 1.66 0.39
CA GLN A 333 3.72 2.21 0.64
C GLN A 333 3.38 2.05 2.15
N PRO A 334 3.03 3.13 2.87
CA PRO A 334 2.67 3.03 4.28
C PRO A 334 1.56 2.00 4.49
N VAL A 335 1.65 1.24 5.60
CA VAL A 335 0.69 0.22 6.05
C VAL A 335 0.63 -1.05 5.19
N TYR A 336 0.47 -0.94 3.87
CA TYR A 336 0.15 -2.08 3.00
C TYR A 336 1.22 -2.41 1.96
N GLY A 337 2.32 -1.66 1.94
CA GLY A 337 3.55 -2.07 1.26
C GLY A 337 4.22 -3.24 1.98
N ALA A 338 5.00 -4.03 1.24
CA ALA A 338 5.70 -5.18 1.81
C ALA A 338 6.61 -4.80 2.99
N ARG A 339 7.24 -3.60 2.95
CA ARG A 339 8.17 -3.15 3.98
C ARG A 339 7.52 -2.57 5.24
N ALA A 340 6.20 -2.41 5.23
CA ALA A 340 5.48 -1.82 6.37
C ALA A 340 5.46 -2.74 7.60
N LEU A 341 5.88 -4.00 7.45
CA LEU A 341 5.88 -5.02 8.51
C LEU A 341 7.30 -5.49 8.89
N ASP A 342 8.34 -4.88 8.31
CA ASP A 342 9.71 -5.39 8.45
C ASP A 342 10.30 -5.07 9.84
N PHE A 343 10.84 -6.07 10.53
CA PHE A 343 11.82 -5.85 11.60
C PHE A 343 13.21 -5.62 10.98
N VAL A 344 13.85 -4.49 11.28
CA VAL A 344 15.11 -4.07 10.61
C VAL A 344 16.34 -4.08 11.51
N PHE A 345 16.20 -3.72 12.79
CA PHE A 345 17.35 -3.51 13.69
C PHE A 345 17.45 -4.53 14.82
N ASP A 346 16.32 -4.89 15.43
CA ASP A 346 16.22 -5.91 16.47
C ASP A 346 14.83 -6.59 16.42
N LEU A 347 14.57 -7.46 17.38
CA LEU A 347 13.30 -8.15 17.58
C LEU A 347 12.50 -7.54 18.75
N ASN A 348 12.79 -6.28 19.12
CA ASN A 348 12.07 -5.65 20.21
C ASN A 348 10.62 -5.34 19.77
N PRO A 349 9.63 -5.59 20.64
CA PRO A 349 8.24 -5.33 20.33
C PRO A 349 8.01 -3.81 20.11
N GLU A 350 7.27 -3.48 19.06
CA GLU A 350 6.81 -2.11 18.83
C GLU A 350 5.62 -1.78 19.75
N GLU A 351 5.41 -0.49 20.06
CA GLU A 351 4.21 -0.05 20.80
C GLU A 351 2.91 -0.40 20.06
N PHE A 352 2.96 -0.39 18.73
CA PHE A 352 1.88 -0.85 17.86
C PHE A 352 2.46 -1.71 16.73
N ASP A 353 2.46 -3.03 16.92
CA ASP A 353 2.95 -3.98 15.93
C ASP A 353 1.89 -4.21 14.83
N PHE A 354 2.21 -3.79 13.60
CA PHE A 354 1.33 -4.01 12.45
C PHE A 354 1.19 -5.48 12.07
N ALA A 355 2.25 -6.28 12.19
CA ALA A 355 2.22 -7.68 11.79
C ALA A 355 1.28 -8.46 12.71
N ASP A 356 1.38 -8.25 14.02
CA ASP A 356 0.45 -8.79 15.01
C ASP A 356 -0.98 -8.28 14.77
N PHE A 357 -1.15 -6.97 14.56
CA PHE A 357 -2.46 -6.38 14.30
C PHE A 357 -3.16 -6.97 13.07
N PHE A 358 -2.40 -7.31 12.03
CA PHE A 358 -2.93 -7.93 10.81
C PHE A 358 -2.89 -9.46 10.83
N GLU A 359 -2.48 -10.07 11.93
CA GLU A 359 -2.36 -11.53 12.08
C GLU A 359 -1.47 -12.15 10.98
N VAL A 360 -0.35 -11.49 10.68
CA VAL A 360 0.64 -11.96 9.70
C VAL A 360 2.01 -12.05 10.34
N GLN A 361 2.83 -13.00 9.88
CA GLN A 361 4.20 -13.11 10.35
C GLN A 361 5.04 -11.94 9.83
N ALA A 362 5.66 -11.19 10.75
CA ALA A 362 6.54 -10.07 10.43
C ALA A 362 7.78 -10.56 9.66
N PRO A 363 8.10 -9.98 8.49
CA PRO A 363 9.34 -10.28 7.81
C PRO A 363 10.54 -9.76 8.61
N ILE A 364 11.45 -10.65 9.00
CA ILE A 364 12.74 -10.25 9.57
C ILE A 364 13.67 -9.84 8.42
N ARG A 365 14.10 -8.58 8.38
CA ARG A 365 15.03 -8.11 7.35
C ARG A 365 16.46 -8.46 7.73
N ILE A 366 17.13 -9.18 6.82
CA ILE A 366 18.55 -9.51 6.96
C ILE A 366 19.38 -8.46 6.22
N THR A 367 20.24 -7.77 6.96
CA THR A 367 21.26 -6.83 6.47
C THR A 367 22.52 -7.00 7.30
N THR A 368 23.59 -6.28 6.93
CA THR A 368 24.83 -6.25 7.74
C THR A 368 24.67 -5.58 9.11
N LEU A 369 23.52 -4.95 9.38
CA LEU A 369 23.18 -4.38 10.68
C LEU A 369 22.34 -5.32 11.55
N SER A 370 21.86 -6.44 11.01
CA SER A 370 21.02 -7.38 11.75
C SER A 370 21.78 -8.02 12.92
N SER A 371 21.09 -8.30 14.02
CA SER A 371 21.67 -9.08 15.13
C SER A 371 21.85 -10.55 14.72
N ALA A 372 22.71 -11.28 15.44
CA ALA A 372 22.85 -12.72 15.21
C ALA A 372 21.53 -13.47 15.50
N GLU A 373 20.79 -13.01 16.51
CA GLU A 373 19.46 -13.51 16.82
C GLU A 373 18.48 -13.34 15.65
N MET A 374 18.46 -12.17 14.98
CA MET A 374 17.62 -11.99 13.78
C MET A 374 17.96 -12.98 12.67
N VAL A 375 19.25 -13.25 12.43
CA VAL A 375 19.70 -14.21 11.40
C VAL A 375 19.27 -15.62 11.79
N GLN A 376 19.49 -16.02 13.05
CA GLN A 376 19.08 -17.33 13.57
C GLN A 376 17.56 -17.52 13.51
N THR A 377 16.78 -16.60 14.05
CA THR A 377 15.31 -16.65 14.03
C THR A 377 14.79 -16.73 12.61
N LYS A 378 15.44 -16.05 11.66
CA LYS A 378 15.06 -16.14 10.25
C LYS A 378 15.40 -17.47 9.60
N LEU A 379 16.54 -18.10 9.94
CA LEU A 379 16.83 -19.48 9.52
C LEU A 379 15.73 -20.42 9.99
N VAL A 380 15.38 -20.35 11.28
CA VAL A 380 14.32 -21.18 11.87
C VAL A 380 12.97 -20.94 11.20
N ASN A 381 12.61 -19.67 10.96
CA ASN A 381 11.36 -19.32 10.29
C ASN A 381 11.27 -19.83 8.85
N TYR A 382 12.40 -20.03 8.16
CA TYR A 382 12.44 -20.48 6.77
C TYR A 382 12.61 -21.98 6.61
N PHE A 383 13.29 -22.64 7.55
CA PHE A 383 13.76 -24.02 7.38
C PHE A 383 13.42 -24.94 8.55
N GLY A 384 12.74 -24.43 9.60
CA GLY A 384 12.46 -25.19 10.82
C GLY A 384 13.63 -25.19 11.81
N GLU A 385 13.47 -25.90 12.93
CA GLU A 385 14.54 -26.03 13.91
C GLU A 385 15.65 -26.97 13.41
N ASN A 386 16.91 -26.58 13.61
CA ASN A 386 18.08 -27.40 13.26
C ASN A 386 19.20 -27.14 14.28
N GLU A 387 19.95 -28.17 14.66
CA GLU A 387 21.04 -28.09 15.64
C GLU A 387 22.17 -27.12 15.21
N ASP A 388 22.36 -26.93 13.90
CA ASP A 388 23.36 -26.02 13.34
C ASP A 388 22.88 -24.55 13.28
N PHE A 389 21.60 -24.27 13.52
CA PHE A 389 21.04 -22.92 13.57
C PHE A 389 21.32 -22.27 14.93
N THR A 390 22.61 -22.08 15.23
CA THR A 390 23.09 -21.48 16.48
C THR A 390 23.39 -19.99 16.35
N ILE A 391 23.48 -19.29 17.49
CA ILE A 391 23.91 -17.89 17.53
C ILE A 391 25.36 -17.74 17.07
N GLU A 392 26.22 -18.71 17.38
CA GLU A 392 27.61 -18.75 16.89
C GLU A 392 27.65 -18.82 15.36
N ARG A 393 26.82 -19.68 14.75
CA ARG A 393 26.72 -19.79 13.29
C ARG A 393 26.17 -18.51 12.67
N ALA A 394 25.15 -17.91 13.28
CA ALA A 394 24.60 -16.65 12.83
C ALA A 394 25.62 -15.49 12.89
N ASN A 395 26.53 -15.49 13.88
CA ASN A 395 27.64 -14.54 13.92
C ASN A 395 28.64 -14.76 12.77
N LEU A 396 28.97 -16.02 12.45
CA LEU A 396 29.82 -16.33 11.30
C LEU A 396 29.18 -15.86 9.99
N MET A 397 27.86 -16.08 9.81
CA MET A 397 27.12 -15.56 8.66
C MET A 397 27.24 -14.05 8.50
N LYS A 398 27.18 -13.30 9.60
CA LYS A 398 27.39 -11.85 9.55
C LYS A 398 28.80 -11.47 9.12
N GLU A 399 29.83 -12.17 9.60
CA GLU A 399 31.21 -11.93 9.15
C GLU A 399 31.36 -12.22 7.65
N VAL A 400 30.77 -13.31 7.15
CA VAL A 400 30.75 -13.61 5.70
C VAL A 400 30.07 -12.51 4.90
N MET A 401 28.95 -11.94 5.38
CA MET A 401 28.33 -10.78 4.73
C MET A 401 29.28 -9.58 4.65
N LEU A 402 30.06 -9.32 5.71
CA LEU A 402 31.02 -8.22 5.75
C LEU A 402 32.23 -8.48 4.84
N GLU A 403 32.72 -9.72 4.81
CA GLU A 403 33.76 -10.15 3.87
C GLU A 403 33.33 -9.99 2.42
N ASP A 404 32.08 -10.32 2.10
CA ASP A 404 31.50 -10.10 0.78
C ASP A 404 31.58 -8.63 0.38
N LEU A 405 31.14 -7.72 1.25
CA LEU A 405 31.22 -6.29 0.98
C LEU A 405 32.67 -5.80 0.84
N ARG A 406 33.60 -6.28 1.67
CA ARG A 406 35.04 -5.97 1.56
C ARG A 406 35.62 -6.46 0.24
N ALA A 407 35.11 -7.57 -0.28
CA ALA A 407 35.47 -8.15 -1.57
C ALA A 407 34.65 -7.58 -2.76
N ASN A 408 33.85 -6.52 -2.54
CA ASN A 408 32.97 -5.92 -3.55
C ASN A 408 31.92 -6.89 -4.13
N ARG A 409 31.51 -7.88 -3.34
CA ARG A 409 30.35 -8.75 -3.59
C ARG A 409 29.15 -8.22 -2.81
N LYS A 410 28.02 -8.05 -3.50
CA LYS A 410 26.78 -7.53 -2.89
C LYS A 410 25.68 -8.57 -3.01
N GLU A 411 25.72 -9.60 -2.17
CA GLU A 411 24.75 -10.70 -2.22
C GLU A 411 23.42 -10.36 -1.55
N GLU A 412 22.37 -11.03 -1.99
CA GLU A 412 21.01 -10.98 -1.46
C GLU A 412 20.86 -12.07 -0.39
N TYR A 413 20.49 -11.66 0.83
CA TYR A 413 20.41 -12.55 2.00
C TYR A 413 18.99 -12.64 2.60
N MET A 414 18.00 -12.02 1.94
CA MET A 414 16.64 -11.91 2.45
C MET A 414 15.79 -13.13 2.09
N SER A 415 16.04 -13.76 0.95
CA SER A 415 15.30 -14.91 0.43
C SER A 415 15.78 -16.23 1.04
N LYS A 416 14.96 -17.29 0.94
CA LYS A 416 15.34 -18.65 1.36
C LYS A 416 16.68 -19.08 0.73
N CYS A 417 16.78 -19.05 -0.60
CA CYS A 417 18.02 -19.44 -1.28
C CYS A 417 19.22 -18.52 -0.96
N GLY A 418 19.02 -17.21 -0.83
CA GLY A 418 20.08 -16.29 -0.42
C GLY A 418 20.61 -16.56 0.99
N LEU A 419 19.71 -16.85 1.92
CA LEU A 419 20.05 -17.17 3.29
C LEU A 419 20.71 -18.56 3.42
N ALA A 420 20.24 -19.55 2.65
CA ALA A 420 20.81 -20.89 2.62
C ALA A 420 22.25 -20.89 2.08
N VAL A 421 22.49 -20.22 0.94
CA VAL A 421 23.85 -20.07 0.39
C VAL A 421 24.77 -19.34 1.36
N LEU A 422 24.26 -18.35 2.11
CA LEU A 422 25.04 -17.70 3.15
C LEU A 422 25.36 -18.65 4.32
N PHE A 423 24.39 -19.45 4.76
CA PHE A 423 24.55 -20.41 5.84
C PHE A 423 25.62 -21.46 5.51
N ASP A 424 25.55 -22.03 4.31
CA ASP A 424 26.55 -22.96 3.77
C ASP A 424 27.95 -22.36 3.78
N ARG A 425 28.10 -21.17 3.19
CA ARG A 425 29.36 -20.41 3.13
C ARG A 425 29.90 -19.97 4.49
N SER A 426 29.10 -20.11 5.54
CA SER A 426 29.50 -19.81 6.91
C SER A 426 29.86 -21.07 7.69
N GLY A 427 30.01 -22.20 6.99
CA GLY A 427 30.33 -23.53 7.51
C GLY A 427 29.13 -24.31 8.01
N GLY A 428 27.90 -23.89 7.69
CA GLY A 428 26.69 -24.71 7.81
C GLY A 428 26.63 -25.75 6.69
N LYS A 429 25.64 -26.64 6.73
CA LYS A 429 25.41 -27.62 5.66
C LYS A 429 24.01 -27.50 5.11
N LEU A 430 23.87 -27.42 3.79
CA LEU A 430 22.56 -27.51 3.16
C LEU A 430 22.01 -28.93 3.39
N THR A 431 20.84 -29.02 4.02
CA THR A 431 20.14 -30.28 4.27
C THR A 431 18.96 -30.44 3.32
N ASP A 432 18.44 -31.66 3.22
CA ASP A 432 17.24 -32.01 2.45
C ASP A 432 16.05 -31.10 2.79
N GLU A 433 15.86 -30.76 4.06
CA GLU A 433 14.77 -29.87 4.48
C GLU A 433 14.95 -28.45 3.93
N ILE A 434 16.18 -27.92 3.94
CA ILE A 434 16.51 -26.61 3.38
C ILE A 434 16.26 -26.60 1.86
N ARG A 435 16.73 -27.66 1.18
CA ARG A 435 16.52 -27.88 -0.25
C ARG A 435 15.02 -27.89 -0.58
N ASP A 436 14.25 -28.67 0.15
CA ASP A 436 12.81 -28.86 -0.10
C ASP A 436 12.03 -27.55 0.15
N GLU A 437 12.35 -26.80 1.20
CA GLU A 437 11.75 -25.48 1.47
C GLU A 437 12.05 -24.45 0.37
N ILE A 438 13.22 -24.54 -0.28
CA ILE A 438 13.59 -23.69 -1.42
C ILE A 438 12.91 -24.19 -2.70
N ALA A 439 12.85 -25.50 -2.92
CA ALA A 439 12.16 -26.11 -4.05
C ALA A 439 10.68 -25.70 -4.07
N ASN A 440 10.05 -25.68 -2.91
CA ASN A 440 8.66 -25.28 -2.70
C ASN A 440 8.41 -23.75 -2.78
N ASP A 441 9.45 -22.90 -2.77
CA ASP A 441 9.30 -21.44 -2.98
C ASP A 441 9.20 -21.10 -4.49
N PRO A 442 8.02 -20.72 -5.00
CA PRO A 442 7.84 -20.53 -6.44
C PRO A 442 8.51 -19.27 -6.96
N MET A 443 9.07 -19.34 -8.18
CA MET A 443 9.55 -18.16 -8.87
C MET A 443 8.37 -17.27 -9.26
N LYS A 444 8.32 -16.02 -8.76
CA LYS A 444 7.17 -15.13 -8.95
C LYS A 444 7.12 -14.46 -10.32
N THR A 445 8.27 -14.32 -11.00
CA THR A 445 8.35 -13.59 -12.26
C THR A 445 8.13 -14.53 -13.45
N PRO A 446 7.30 -14.15 -14.46
CA PRO A 446 7.13 -14.97 -15.66
C PRO A 446 8.44 -15.24 -16.40
N HIS A 447 9.34 -14.27 -16.43
CA HIS A 447 10.69 -14.42 -17.01
C HIS A 447 11.48 -15.54 -16.32
N GLY A 448 11.55 -15.52 -14.99
CA GLY A 448 12.26 -16.55 -14.23
C GLY A 448 11.61 -17.93 -14.35
N GLN A 449 10.28 -18.00 -14.39
CA GLN A 449 9.56 -19.26 -14.63
C GLN A 449 9.92 -19.86 -16.00
N ASN A 450 9.97 -19.04 -17.05
CA ASN A 450 10.31 -19.50 -18.39
C ASN A 450 11.76 -20.01 -18.48
N LEU A 451 12.72 -19.31 -17.86
CA LEU A 451 14.12 -19.73 -17.85
C LEU A 451 14.32 -21.03 -17.08
N LEU A 452 13.68 -21.18 -15.91
CA LEU A 452 13.71 -22.44 -15.16
C LEU A 452 13.10 -23.58 -15.95
N LYS A 453 12.02 -23.33 -16.70
CA LYS A 453 11.41 -24.32 -17.58
C LYS A 453 12.35 -24.74 -18.71
N GLU A 454 13.04 -23.80 -19.36
CA GLU A 454 14.00 -24.12 -20.43
C GLU A 454 15.16 -24.97 -19.89
N ILE A 455 15.70 -24.64 -18.72
CA ILE A 455 16.76 -25.47 -18.09
C ILE A 455 16.21 -26.84 -17.71
N ARG A 456 14.96 -26.92 -17.26
CA ARG A 456 14.31 -28.20 -16.94
C ARG A 456 14.14 -29.08 -18.18
N GLU A 457 13.77 -28.51 -19.32
CA GLU A 457 13.68 -29.26 -20.58
C GLU A 457 15.06 -29.84 -20.96
N ARG A 458 16.15 -29.07 -20.77
CA ARG A 458 17.52 -29.58 -20.95
C ARG A 458 17.88 -30.66 -19.95
N TRP A 459 17.43 -30.55 -18.70
CA TRP A 459 17.63 -31.57 -17.67
C TRP A 459 17.00 -32.89 -18.09
N ASP A 460 15.73 -32.86 -18.49
CA ASP A 460 14.98 -34.04 -18.90
C ASP A 460 15.63 -34.71 -20.15
N GLU A 461 16.26 -33.96 -21.06
CA GLU A 461 17.03 -34.53 -22.18
C GLU A 461 18.28 -35.32 -21.75
N TRP A 462 18.92 -34.92 -20.65
CA TRP A 462 20.08 -35.63 -20.10
C TRP A 462 19.67 -36.80 -19.22
N ASP A 463 18.55 -36.69 -18.51
CA ASP A 463 17.95 -37.77 -17.70
C ASP A 463 17.62 -39.00 -18.57
N LEU A 464 17.16 -38.77 -19.82
CA LEU A 464 16.97 -39.85 -20.80
C LEU A 464 18.24 -40.67 -21.12
N LYS A 465 19.43 -40.17 -20.79
CA LYS A 465 20.72 -40.85 -21.03
C LYS A 465 21.20 -41.62 -19.80
N ASP A 466 20.56 -41.45 -18.65
CA ASP A 466 20.88 -42.16 -17.42
C ASP A 466 20.25 -43.55 -17.37
N LYS A 467 20.76 -44.35 -16.44
CA LYS A 467 20.31 -45.75 -16.26
C LYS A 467 18.91 -45.81 -15.66
N VAL A 468 18.60 -44.87 -14.80
CA VAL A 468 17.28 -44.64 -14.22
C VAL A 468 16.79 -43.33 -14.80
N GLN A 469 15.51 -43.27 -15.19
CA GLN A 469 14.93 -42.13 -15.89
C GLN A 469 13.70 -41.65 -15.12
N GLY A 470 13.48 -40.34 -15.09
CA GLY A 470 12.29 -39.72 -14.50
C GLY A 470 12.26 -39.77 -12.98
N ASP A 471 13.39 -40.00 -12.33
CA ASP A 471 13.56 -39.94 -10.87
C ASP A 471 13.90 -38.51 -10.37
N ASN A 472 14.17 -37.57 -11.28
CA ASN A 472 14.67 -36.21 -11.02
C ASN A 472 16.13 -36.14 -10.57
N LEU A 473 16.89 -37.22 -10.80
CA LEU A 473 18.31 -37.28 -10.54
C LEU A 473 19.07 -37.20 -11.86
N LEU A 474 20.32 -36.75 -11.78
CA LEU A 474 21.31 -36.98 -12.82
C LEU A 474 22.56 -37.59 -12.22
N ASP A 475 23.03 -38.70 -12.80
CA ASP A 475 24.36 -39.23 -12.50
C ASP A 475 25.41 -38.13 -12.77
N TYR A 476 26.47 -38.05 -11.97
CA TYR A 476 27.53 -37.04 -12.11
C TYR A 476 28.10 -36.90 -13.54
N ASP A 477 28.19 -38.01 -14.28
CA ASP A 477 28.62 -38.00 -15.68
C ASP A 477 27.65 -37.20 -16.56
N SER A 478 26.35 -37.43 -16.42
CA SER A 478 25.31 -36.76 -17.20
C SER A 478 25.15 -35.30 -16.80
N PHE A 479 25.17 -35.00 -15.51
CA PHE A 479 25.15 -33.62 -15.03
C PHE A 479 26.38 -32.83 -15.49
N TYR A 480 27.57 -33.44 -15.43
CA TYR A 480 28.80 -32.79 -15.89
C TYR A 480 28.72 -32.44 -17.38
N ASN A 481 28.35 -33.42 -18.22
CA ASN A 481 28.30 -33.22 -19.67
C ASN A 481 27.19 -32.25 -20.08
N GLY A 482 26.07 -32.24 -19.37
CA GLY A 482 24.94 -31.37 -19.67
C GLY A 482 25.10 -29.93 -19.20
N PHE A 483 25.74 -29.72 -18.06
CA PHE A 483 25.70 -28.41 -17.39
C PHE A 483 27.07 -27.87 -16.96
N MET A 484 28.02 -28.72 -16.54
CA MET A 484 29.29 -28.25 -15.97
C MET A 484 30.43 -28.11 -16.97
N ALA A 485 30.43 -28.89 -18.06
CA ALA A 485 31.54 -28.94 -19.02
C ALA A 485 32.00 -27.56 -19.54
N PRO A 486 31.11 -26.57 -19.78
CA PRO A 486 31.54 -25.21 -20.17
C PRO A 486 32.35 -24.45 -19.11
N TYR A 487 32.19 -24.81 -17.83
CA TYR A 487 32.77 -24.11 -16.68
C TYR A 487 33.95 -24.85 -16.06
N PHE A 488 33.99 -26.19 -16.21
CA PHE A 488 34.98 -27.08 -15.64
C PHE A 488 35.68 -27.88 -16.74
N ALA A 489 36.94 -27.57 -17.01
CA ALA A 489 37.70 -28.14 -18.13
C ALA A 489 38.05 -29.63 -17.99
N CYS A 490 37.89 -30.24 -16.81
CA CYS A 490 38.26 -31.63 -16.56
C CYS A 490 37.31 -32.29 -15.57
N TYR A 491 36.58 -33.32 -16.01
CA TYR A 491 35.66 -34.06 -15.15
C TYR A 491 36.34 -34.68 -13.92
N ARG A 492 37.55 -35.22 -14.10
CA ARG A 492 38.26 -35.97 -13.06
C ARG A 492 39.11 -35.09 -12.13
N CYS A 493 39.18 -33.78 -12.36
CA CYS A 493 39.99 -32.92 -11.51
C CYS A 493 39.31 -32.73 -10.15
N ASN A 494 40.13 -32.36 -9.17
CA ASN A 494 39.67 -32.16 -7.80
C ASN A 494 38.59 -31.07 -7.70
N ASP A 495 38.66 -30.06 -8.56
CA ASP A 495 37.71 -28.94 -8.56
C ASP A 495 36.32 -29.39 -9.03
N THR A 496 36.23 -30.20 -10.09
CA THR A 496 34.94 -30.73 -10.55
C THR A 496 34.31 -31.67 -9.53
N LYS A 497 35.11 -32.53 -8.89
CA LYS A 497 34.62 -33.42 -7.83
C LYS A 497 34.03 -32.64 -6.66
N LYS A 498 34.73 -31.59 -6.22
CA LYS A 498 34.24 -30.70 -5.16
C LYS A 498 32.97 -29.95 -5.56
N ALA A 499 32.87 -29.53 -6.81
CA ALA A 499 31.68 -28.86 -7.30
C ALA A 499 30.46 -29.79 -7.35
N LEU A 500 30.66 -31.06 -7.73
CA LEU A 500 29.61 -32.08 -7.68
C LEU A 500 29.23 -32.40 -6.23
N GLN A 501 30.22 -32.55 -5.33
CA GLN A 501 29.97 -32.76 -3.90
C GLN A 501 29.28 -31.57 -3.21
N ALA A 502 29.51 -30.35 -3.67
CA ALA A 502 28.82 -29.16 -3.16
C ALA A 502 27.39 -29.01 -3.71
N LEU A 503 27.04 -29.76 -4.76
CA LEU A 503 25.67 -29.85 -5.28
C LEU A 503 24.89 -31.00 -4.63
N ASP A 504 25.54 -32.14 -4.44
CA ASP A 504 25.04 -33.36 -3.82
C ASP A 504 24.93 -33.19 -2.30
N MET A 505 23.79 -32.65 -1.86
CA MET A 505 23.47 -32.29 -0.48
C MET A 505 23.12 -33.52 0.36
N ASP A 506 22.53 -34.57 -0.24
CA ASP A 506 22.12 -35.79 0.45
C ASP A 506 23.15 -36.94 0.39
N ILE A 507 24.25 -36.74 -0.36
CA ILE A 507 25.43 -37.62 -0.46
C ILE A 507 25.08 -38.95 -1.16
N ASP A 508 24.13 -38.93 -2.09
CA ASP A 508 23.72 -40.11 -2.85
C ASP A 508 24.60 -40.39 -4.10
N ASN A 509 25.56 -39.51 -4.40
CA ASN A 509 26.44 -39.53 -5.59
C ASN A 509 25.74 -39.22 -6.91
N SER A 510 24.62 -38.51 -6.85
CA SER A 510 23.91 -37.93 -7.99
C SER A 510 23.62 -36.45 -7.71
N VAL A 511 22.99 -35.76 -8.66
CA VAL A 511 22.52 -34.39 -8.45
C VAL A 511 21.01 -34.37 -8.63
N ASP A 512 20.29 -33.91 -7.61
CA ASP A 512 18.86 -33.67 -7.70
C ASP A 512 18.56 -32.40 -8.49
N TRP A 513 17.41 -32.41 -9.17
CA TRP A 513 16.84 -31.18 -9.71
C TRP A 513 16.58 -30.12 -8.62
N SER A 514 16.16 -30.53 -7.43
CA SER A 514 15.86 -29.63 -6.31
C SER A 514 17.13 -28.98 -5.73
N GLU A 515 18.23 -29.71 -5.65
CA GLU A 515 19.57 -29.19 -5.28
C GLU A 515 20.04 -28.15 -6.28
N PHE A 516 19.99 -28.49 -7.57
CA PHE A 516 20.41 -27.56 -8.61
C PHE A 516 19.52 -26.31 -8.67
N CYS A 517 18.21 -26.48 -8.41
CA CYS A 517 17.26 -25.38 -8.30
C CYS A 517 17.63 -24.35 -7.25
N VAL A 518 18.34 -24.71 -6.17
CA VAL A 518 18.78 -23.74 -5.15
C VAL A 518 19.64 -22.65 -5.79
N PHE A 519 20.64 -23.04 -6.56
CA PHE A 519 21.57 -22.12 -7.22
C PHE A 519 20.92 -21.35 -8.37
N LEU A 520 20.02 -21.99 -9.14
CA LEU A 520 19.28 -21.31 -10.21
C LEU A 520 18.34 -20.23 -9.65
N LYS A 521 17.57 -20.55 -8.60
CA LYS A 521 16.67 -19.58 -7.95
C LYS A 521 17.45 -18.46 -7.27
N TRP A 522 18.58 -18.78 -6.63
CA TRP A 522 19.49 -17.78 -6.08
C TRP A 522 19.99 -16.82 -7.16
N ALA A 523 20.53 -17.34 -8.26
CA ALA A 523 21.05 -16.53 -9.36
C ALA A 523 19.99 -15.58 -9.92
N MET A 524 18.75 -16.06 -10.12
CA MET A 524 17.63 -15.24 -10.57
C MET A 524 17.24 -14.14 -9.58
N LYS A 525 17.27 -14.40 -8.26
CA LYS A 525 16.93 -13.39 -7.25
C LYS A 525 18.03 -12.35 -7.08
N GLN A 526 19.29 -12.78 -7.16
CA GLN A 526 20.46 -11.95 -6.94
C GLN A 526 20.82 -11.11 -8.17
N TYR A 527 20.71 -11.67 -9.38
CA TYR A 527 21.14 -11.04 -10.62
C TYR A 527 20.01 -10.90 -11.68
N PRO A 528 18.79 -10.45 -11.32
CA PRO A 528 17.62 -10.49 -12.22
C PRO A 528 17.76 -9.62 -13.48
N LYS A 529 18.64 -8.62 -13.45
CA LYS A 529 18.84 -7.68 -14.56
C LYS A 529 19.91 -8.12 -15.56
N THR A 530 20.79 -9.06 -15.21
CA THR A 530 21.87 -9.53 -16.08
C THR A 530 21.53 -10.86 -16.76
N ILE A 531 20.49 -11.54 -16.30
CA ILE A 531 20.10 -12.86 -16.80
C ILE A 531 18.99 -12.69 -17.83
N HIS A 532 19.32 -12.89 -19.10
CA HIS A 532 18.37 -12.78 -20.21
C HIS A 532 18.03 -14.14 -20.82
N THR A 533 18.95 -15.11 -20.73
CA THR A 533 18.83 -16.46 -21.30
C THR A 533 19.10 -17.55 -20.27
N ALA A 534 18.78 -18.80 -20.61
CA ALA A 534 19.11 -19.95 -19.77
C ALA A 534 20.63 -20.12 -19.60
N ASP A 535 21.43 -19.79 -20.61
CA ASP A 535 22.89 -19.86 -20.52
C ASP A 535 23.46 -18.79 -19.59
N ASP A 536 22.91 -17.56 -19.61
CA ASP A 536 23.29 -16.52 -18.63
C ASP A 536 22.98 -16.98 -17.21
N LEU A 537 21.84 -17.65 -17.01
CA LEU A 537 21.41 -18.18 -15.72
C LEU A 537 22.38 -19.25 -15.22
N LEU A 538 22.72 -20.23 -16.07
CA LEU A 538 23.70 -21.27 -15.76
C LEU A 538 25.07 -20.65 -15.44
N GLU A 539 25.53 -19.70 -16.25
CA GLU A 539 26.83 -19.06 -16.04
C GLU A 539 26.90 -18.36 -14.68
N VAL A 540 25.86 -17.62 -14.31
CA VAL A 540 25.79 -16.95 -13.02
C VAL A 540 25.71 -17.97 -11.88
N ALA A 541 24.86 -18.99 -11.99
CA ALA A 541 24.70 -20.03 -10.97
C ALA A 541 26.02 -20.75 -10.69
N PHE A 542 26.76 -21.17 -11.73
CA PHE A 542 28.04 -21.85 -11.55
C PHE A 542 29.15 -20.90 -11.10
N ARG A 543 29.39 -19.78 -11.81
CA ARG A 543 30.54 -18.92 -11.55
C ARG A 543 30.43 -18.14 -10.24
N LYS A 544 29.22 -17.71 -9.89
CA LYS A 544 28.99 -16.84 -8.73
C LYS A 544 28.32 -17.54 -7.56
N GLY A 545 27.63 -18.65 -7.80
CA GLY A 545 26.99 -19.45 -6.75
C GLY A 545 27.85 -20.62 -6.33
N LEU A 546 27.91 -21.65 -7.18
CA LEU A 546 28.53 -22.94 -6.85
C LEU A 546 30.03 -22.83 -6.59
N ILE A 547 30.79 -22.18 -7.50
CA ILE A 547 32.27 -22.11 -7.38
C ILE A 547 32.72 -21.44 -6.07
N PRO A 548 32.09 -20.35 -5.60
CA PRO A 548 32.38 -19.81 -4.27
C PRO A 548 32.12 -20.77 -3.11
N CYS A 549 31.08 -21.61 -3.17
CA CYS A 549 30.73 -22.59 -2.11
C CYS A 549 31.73 -23.76 -2.08
N MET A 550 32.40 -24.07 -3.20
CA MET A 550 33.49 -25.06 -3.22
C MET A 550 34.70 -24.71 -2.32
N ARG A 551 34.81 -23.46 -1.86
CA ARG A 551 35.93 -23.05 -0.99
C ARG A 551 35.78 -23.58 0.43
N ASP A 552 34.60 -24.01 0.87
CA ASP A 552 34.36 -24.54 2.21
C ASP A 552 34.83 -25.99 2.36
N GLU A 553 34.73 -26.78 1.29
CA GLU A 553 35.35 -28.11 1.11
C GLU A 553 36.89 -28.10 1.27
N MET A 554 37.54 -26.93 1.21
CA MET A 554 39.00 -26.81 1.39
C MET A 554 39.42 -26.89 2.87
N LEU A 555 38.52 -26.58 3.82
CA LEU A 555 38.85 -26.47 5.24
C LEU A 555 38.59 -27.76 6.03
N VAL A 556 37.92 -28.75 5.45
CA VAL A 556 37.55 -30.02 6.13
C VAL A 556 38.71 -31.04 6.18
N LYS A 557 39.85 -30.78 5.52
CA LYS A 557 41.04 -31.63 5.69
C LYS A 557 41.99 -31.10 6.75
N LYS A 558 41.79 -31.57 7.98
CA LYS A 558 42.89 -31.94 8.89
C LYS A 558 42.73 -33.36 9.38
#